data_AF-A0A7S1YQY1-F1
#
_entry.id   AF-A0A7S1YQY1-F1
#
_cell.length_a   1.000
_cell.length_b   1.000
_cell.length_c   1.000
_cell.angle_alpha   90.00
_cell.angle_beta   90.00
_cell.angle_gamma   90.00
#
_symmetry.space_group_name_H-M   'P 1'
#
loop_
_entity.id
_entity.type
_entity.pdbx_description
1 polymer ?
#
loop_
_entity_poly.entity_id
_entity_poly.type
_entity_poly.pdbx_seq_one_letter_code
_entity_poly.pdbx_strand_id
1 'polypeptide(L)'
;MIVLNLWMFATHKVWSSLAHCRGHYHPSQEMDYNAQEASIQSLDEFAAYWYGSGFDDLESEGMTDLRPHGFLLYDLAERSSNYFGTSLIFSDIGKEAIVNTQVRTLHQKASLLILEPSTCHNSDTESTDLPAKSSSYQEFYKTIQQLISQMQIPLIQHLINALYIGDDKEGIKIYAMSIVPQLISVSKTVHGYLQSMLIDNVGSYDAEKDFTNVMKALYSTLVPLGISCSDIGKYYQATATTATATGRNFPPCVTSNPSPFSHMFSPHTLANYDPTTSSTIYTSTIDLDILQIKILMKMGEHIAASWIYESGRHSFQTGTTSDILDGFSFLPDNGSSTSSSNN
;
A
#
# COMPACT_ATOMS: atom_id res chain seq x y z
N MET A 1 20.78 -1.72 4.03
CA MET A 1 20.09 -0.77 4.95
C MET A 1 19.62 0.52 4.27
N ILE A 2 20.39 1.15 3.38
CA ILE A 2 20.04 2.46 2.78
C ILE A 2 18.66 2.43 2.09
N VAL A 3 18.40 1.42 1.26
CA VAL A 3 17.14 1.27 0.52
C VAL A 3 15.91 1.26 1.44
N LEU A 4 15.96 0.49 2.54
CA LEU A 4 14.87 0.40 3.51
C LEU A 4 14.59 1.76 4.16
N ASN A 5 15.64 2.44 4.63
CA ASN A 5 15.51 3.75 5.26
C ASN A 5 14.93 4.78 4.29
N LEU A 6 15.36 4.74 3.03
CA LEU A 6 14.86 5.63 1.99
C LEU A 6 13.38 5.38 1.69
N TRP A 7 12.98 4.13 1.53
CA TRP A 7 11.57 3.78 1.30
C TRP A 7 10.68 4.14 2.49
N MET A 8 11.13 3.88 3.71
CA MET A 8 10.39 4.25 4.93
C MET A 8 10.23 5.77 5.02
N PHE A 9 11.29 6.53 4.69
CA PHE A 9 11.22 7.99 4.68
C PHE A 9 10.28 8.52 3.59
N ALA A 10 10.39 8.01 2.35
CA ALA A 10 9.49 8.35 1.25
C ALA A 10 8.03 8.07 1.60
N THR A 11 7.76 6.88 2.16
CA THR A 11 6.42 6.49 2.63
C THR A 11 5.92 7.40 3.76
N HIS A 12 6.79 7.77 4.69
CA HIS A 12 6.46 8.71 5.76
C HIS A 12 6.08 10.09 5.21
N LYS A 13 6.76 10.59 4.18
CA LYS A 13 6.45 11.88 3.54
C LYS A 13 5.11 11.85 2.81
N VAL A 14 4.82 10.77 2.08
CA VAL A 14 3.51 10.53 1.48
C VAL A 14 2.39 10.51 2.55
N TRP A 15 2.61 9.86 3.69
CA TRP A 15 1.65 9.90 4.81
C TRP A 15 1.54 11.27 5.49
N SER A 16 2.65 11.99 5.63
CA SER A 16 2.67 13.32 6.24
C SER A 16 1.84 14.30 5.43
N SER A 17 1.87 14.19 4.10
CA SER A 17 1.00 14.97 3.20
C SER A 17 -0.48 14.85 3.59
N LEU A 18 -0.96 13.62 3.81
CA LEU A 18 -2.32 13.37 4.29
C LEU A 18 -2.58 13.98 5.68
N ALA A 19 -1.64 13.82 6.61
CA ALA A 19 -1.76 14.33 7.98
C ALA A 19 -1.85 15.86 8.02
N HIS A 20 -1.04 16.54 7.20
CA HIS A 20 -1.05 17.98 7.02
C HIS A 20 -2.37 18.45 6.41
N CYS A 21 -2.82 17.78 5.35
CA CYS A 21 -4.07 18.11 4.67
C CYS A 21 -5.30 18.07 5.62
N ARG A 22 -5.30 17.19 6.62
CA ARG A 22 -6.37 17.09 7.61
C ARG A 22 -6.25 18.09 8.78
N GLY A 23 -5.11 18.78 8.91
CA GLY A 23 -4.85 19.72 10.01
C GLY A 23 -4.42 19.06 11.33
N HIS A 24 -3.89 17.83 11.29
CA HIS A 24 -3.49 17.11 12.52
C HIS A 24 -2.01 17.27 12.91
N TYR A 25 -1.22 18.07 12.19
CA TYR A 25 0.21 18.21 12.46
C TYR A 25 0.52 19.51 13.23
N HIS A 26 0.95 19.34 14.49
CA HIS A 26 1.48 20.29 15.48
C HIS A 26 0.50 21.14 16.33
N PRO A 27 0.32 20.82 17.63
CA PRO A 27 -0.37 21.65 18.62
C PRO A 27 0.50 22.77 19.25
N SER A 28 1.66 23.11 18.66
CA SER A 28 2.66 23.96 19.33
C SER A 28 3.27 25.08 18.50
N GLN A 29 2.75 25.38 17.31
CA GLN A 29 3.21 26.52 16.53
C GLN A 29 2.04 27.35 16.03
N GLU A 30 1.89 28.54 16.61
CA GLU A 30 1.13 29.68 16.09
C GLU A 30 1.75 30.20 14.79
N MET A 31 1.89 29.34 13.77
CA MET A 31 2.21 29.78 12.43
C MET A 31 1.02 29.51 11.53
N ASP A 32 0.60 30.58 10.86
CA ASP A 32 -0.39 30.70 9.79
C ASP A 32 0.05 29.90 8.54
N TYR A 33 0.45 28.65 8.74
CA TYR A 33 0.98 27.78 7.71
C TYR A 33 -0.18 27.04 7.07
N ASN A 34 -0.41 27.31 5.79
CA ASN A 34 -1.49 26.70 5.03
C ASN A 34 -1.32 25.17 5.01
N ALA A 35 -2.31 24.43 5.53
CA ALA A 35 -2.35 22.96 5.52
C ALA A 35 -2.10 22.36 4.12
N GLN A 36 -2.58 23.06 3.09
CA GLN A 36 -2.36 22.71 1.70
C GLN A 36 -0.88 22.80 1.29
N GLU A 37 -0.18 23.86 1.71
CA GLU A 37 1.23 24.07 1.40
C GLU A 37 2.13 23.03 2.08
N ALA A 38 1.86 22.71 3.35
CA ALA A 38 2.56 21.63 4.05
C ALA A 38 2.33 20.26 3.40
N SER A 39 1.11 20.04 2.91
CA SER A 39 0.74 18.81 2.20
C SER A 39 1.50 18.68 0.88
N ILE A 40 1.59 19.77 0.09
CA ILE A 40 2.35 19.83 -1.17
C ILE A 40 3.84 19.63 -0.91
N GLN A 41 4.42 20.36 0.04
CA GLN A 41 5.84 20.22 0.40
C GLN A 41 6.20 18.78 0.75
N SER A 42 5.33 18.08 1.47
CA SER A 42 5.55 16.67 1.81
C SER A 42 5.56 15.75 0.58
N LEU A 43 4.73 16.02 -0.44
CA LEU A 43 4.78 15.27 -1.70
C LEU A 43 6.03 15.61 -2.52
N ASP A 44 6.44 16.88 -2.57
CA ASP A 44 7.66 17.29 -3.27
C ASP A 44 8.91 16.66 -2.65
N GLU A 45 8.96 16.59 -1.31
CA GLU A 45 10.01 15.86 -0.60
C GLU A 45 9.98 14.37 -0.96
N PHE A 46 8.81 13.73 -0.97
CA PHE A 46 8.67 12.35 -1.47
C PHE A 46 9.24 12.20 -2.89
N ALA A 47 8.87 13.09 -3.82
CA ALA A 47 9.31 13.08 -5.20
C ALA A 47 10.85 13.17 -5.29
N ALA A 48 11.47 14.01 -4.47
CA ALA A 48 12.93 14.12 -4.40
C ALA A 48 13.62 12.80 -3.98
N TYR A 49 13.04 12.04 -3.04
CA TYR A 49 13.57 10.73 -2.64
C TYR A 49 13.26 9.60 -3.63
N TRP A 50 12.16 9.71 -4.37
CA TRP A 50 11.81 8.71 -5.38
C TRP A 50 12.57 8.92 -6.69
N TYR A 51 12.44 10.09 -7.31
CA TYR A 51 12.99 10.42 -8.64
C TYR A 51 14.42 10.97 -8.58
N GLY A 52 14.77 11.70 -7.50
CA GLY A 52 15.99 12.49 -7.40
C GLY A 52 15.82 13.96 -7.83
N SER A 53 16.77 14.82 -7.43
CA SER A 53 16.69 16.28 -7.58
C SER A 53 17.06 16.83 -8.97
N GLY A 54 16.81 16.10 -10.05
CA GLY A 54 17.23 16.52 -11.40
C GLY A 54 16.47 15.83 -12.53
N PHE A 55 15.30 15.26 -12.24
CA PHE A 55 14.53 14.51 -13.23
C PHE A 55 13.96 15.43 -14.33
N ASP A 56 13.56 16.66 -13.98
CA ASP A 56 12.97 17.62 -14.93
C ASP A 56 14.01 18.31 -15.83
N ASP A 57 15.23 18.55 -15.33
CA ASP A 57 16.28 19.24 -16.10
C ASP A 57 16.83 18.40 -17.26
N LEU A 58 16.80 17.07 -17.12
CA LEU A 58 17.30 16.12 -18.12
C LEU A 58 16.44 16.04 -19.39
N GLU A 59 15.18 16.52 -19.33
CA GLU A 59 14.32 16.63 -20.50
C GLU A 59 14.74 17.81 -21.40
N SER A 60 15.29 18.88 -20.81
CA SER A 60 15.67 20.11 -21.51
C SER A 60 17.02 20.05 -22.25
N GLU A 61 17.95 19.19 -21.81
CA GLU A 61 19.32 19.17 -22.35
C GLU A 61 19.56 18.15 -23.48
N GLY A 62 18.53 17.44 -23.94
CA GLY A 62 18.68 16.51 -25.08
C GLY A 62 19.62 15.32 -24.82
N MET A 63 20.07 15.11 -23.57
CA MET A 63 20.84 13.94 -23.17
C MET A 63 19.91 12.73 -23.08
N THR A 64 19.91 11.88 -24.10
CA THR A 64 19.12 10.65 -24.18
C THR A 64 19.80 9.44 -23.53
N ASP A 65 21.12 9.48 -23.32
CA ASP A 65 21.91 8.31 -22.87
C ASP A 65 22.02 8.15 -21.33
N LEU A 66 21.71 9.19 -20.55
CA LEU A 66 21.71 9.13 -19.08
C LEU A 66 20.30 8.99 -18.47
N ARG A 67 19.26 8.92 -19.31
CA ARG A 67 17.85 8.86 -18.90
C ARG A 67 17.39 7.60 -18.16
N PRO A 68 17.94 6.37 -18.35
CA PRO A 68 17.20 5.19 -17.89
C PRO A 68 17.43 4.84 -16.42
N HIS A 69 18.24 5.61 -15.69
CA HIS A 69 18.56 5.32 -14.29
C HIS A 69 18.27 6.56 -13.43
N GLY A 70 16.99 6.91 -13.27
CA GLY A 70 16.61 7.89 -12.23
C GLY A 70 17.22 7.51 -10.89
N PHE A 71 17.41 8.45 -9.97
CA PHE A 71 18.21 8.19 -8.78
C PHE A 71 17.43 7.39 -7.72
N LEU A 72 18.15 6.84 -6.74
CA LEU A 72 17.56 6.32 -5.49
C LEU A 72 16.57 5.16 -5.68
N LEU A 73 15.28 5.36 -5.35
CA LEU A 73 14.25 4.32 -5.42
C LEU A 73 13.78 4.08 -6.87
N TYR A 74 13.93 5.07 -7.76
CA TYR A 74 13.64 4.90 -9.17
C TYR A 74 14.55 3.84 -9.80
N ASP A 75 15.88 3.91 -9.60
CA ASP A 75 16.83 2.91 -10.09
C ASP A 75 16.55 1.52 -9.49
N LEU A 76 16.13 1.46 -8.22
CA LEU A 76 15.73 0.20 -7.58
C LEU A 76 14.59 -0.46 -8.34
N ALA A 77 13.58 0.31 -8.75
CA ALA A 77 12.44 -0.15 -9.54
C ALA A 77 12.82 -0.52 -10.98
N GLU A 78 13.75 0.22 -11.61
CA GLU A 78 14.29 -0.15 -12.92
C GLU A 78 14.99 -1.51 -12.87
N ARG A 79 15.86 -1.72 -11.87
CA ARG A 79 16.53 -3.01 -11.67
C ARG A 79 15.55 -4.14 -11.38
N SER A 80 14.55 -3.89 -10.54
CA SER A 80 13.55 -4.92 -10.24
C SER A 80 12.73 -5.28 -11.47
N SER A 81 12.40 -4.30 -12.31
CA SER A 81 11.66 -4.54 -13.56
C SER A 81 12.41 -5.46 -14.52
N ASN A 82 13.75 -5.38 -14.55
CA ASN A 82 14.57 -6.26 -15.38
C ASN A 82 14.51 -7.73 -14.92
N TYR A 83 14.28 -8.00 -13.63
CA TYR A 83 14.11 -9.37 -13.13
C TYR A 83 12.74 -9.96 -13.46
N PHE A 84 11.70 -9.12 -13.54
CA PHE A 84 10.30 -9.57 -13.64
C PHE A 84 9.59 -9.21 -14.95
N GLY A 85 10.27 -8.54 -15.88
CA GLY A 85 9.67 -8.14 -17.14
C GLY A 85 8.55 -7.12 -17.02
N THR A 86 8.64 -6.26 -16.01
CA THR A 86 7.65 -5.22 -15.75
C THR A 86 8.13 -3.87 -16.24
N SER A 87 8.70 -3.81 -17.44
CA SER A 87 9.17 -2.58 -18.08
C SER A 87 8.38 -2.30 -19.35
N LEU A 88 8.01 -1.04 -19.57
CA LEU A 88 7.45 -0.56 -20.82
C LEU A 88 8.57 -0.13 -21.76
N ILE A 89 8.35 -0.32 -23.06
CA ILE A 89 9.25 0.19 -24.10
C ILE A 89 8.60 1.43 -24.69
N PHE A 90 9.27 2.57 -24.55
CA PHE A 90 8.89 3.83 -25.16
C PHE A 90 9.85 4.12 -26.32
N SER A 91 9.32 4.65 -27.42
CA SER A 91 10.12 4.92 -28.63
C SER A 91 11.24 5.94 -28.38
N ASP A 92 11.02 6.89 -27.47
CA ASP A 92 11.84 8.10 -27.35
C ASP A 92 12.70 8.14 -26.09
N ILE A 93 12.36 7.35 -25.06
CA ILE A 93 13.01 7.34 -23.73
C ILE A 93 13.58 5.97 -23.34
N GLY A 94 13.43 4.95 -24.19
CA GLY A 94 13.93 3.61 -23.92
C GLY A 94 12.99 2.78 -23.03
N LYS A 95 13.54 2.02 -22.10
CA LYS A 95 12.76 1.16 -21.18
C LYS A 95 12.59 1.85 -19.83
N GLU A 96 11.38 1.80 -19.27
CA GLU A 96 11.08 2.28 -17.92
C GLU A 96 10.21 1.25 -17.18
N ALA A 97 10.45 1.07 -15.89
CA ALA A 97 9.65 0.21 -15.03
C ALA A 97 8.20 0.70 -14.94
N ILE A 98 7.23 -0.20 -15.12
CA ILE A 98 5.79 0.08 -14.99
C ILE A 98 5.48 0.77 -13.65
N VAL A 99 6.14 0.34 -12.57
CA VAL A 99 5.98 0.94 -11.24
C VAL A 99 6.38 2.40 -11.21
N ASN A 100 7.47 2.79 -11.88
CA ASN A 100 7.89 4.20 -11.92
C ASN A 100 6.86 5.07 -12.63
N THR A 101 6.29 4.57 -13.73
CA THR A 101 5.18 5.23 -14.43
C THR A 101 3.95 5.36 -13.53
N GLN A 102 3.54 4.28 -12.86
CA GLN A 102 2.39 4.26 -11.94
C GLN A 102 2.57 5.23 -10.77
N VAL A 103 3.75 5.22 -10.13
CA VAL A 103 4.11 6.10 -9.03
C VAL A 103 4.05 7.57 -9.48
N ARG A 104 4.56 7.89 -10.68
CA ARG A 104 4.47 9.23 -11.27
C ARG A 104 3.03 9.68 -11.51
N THR A 105 2.20 8.83 -12.09
CA THR A 105 0.79 9.14 -12.33
C THR A 105 0.03 9.36 -11.01
N LEU A 106 0.25 8.51 -10.01
CA LEU A 106 -0.40 8.64 -8.70
C LEU A 106 0.08 9.87 -7.93
N HIS A 107 1.38 10.19 -8.01
CA HIS A 107 1.94 11.41 -7.45
C HIS A 107 1.30 12.65 -8.07
N GLN A 108 1.27 12.76 -9.41
CA GLN A 108 0.64 13.88 -10.11
C GLN A 108 -0.85 14.02 -9.75
N LYS A 109 -1.56 12.88 -9.68
CA LYS A 109 -2.96 12.87 -9.24
C LYS A 109 -3.11 13.38 -7.80
N ALA A 110 -2.25 12.94 -6.89
CA ALA A 110 -2.25 13.37 -5.50
C ALA A 110 -2.01 14.89 -5.38
N SER A 111 -1.04 15.43 -6.12
CA SER A 111 -0.76 16.87 -6.18
C SER A 111 -1.95 17.67 -6.69
N LEU A 112 -2.62 17.19 -7.75
CA LEU A 112 -3.81 17.85 -8.29
C LEU A 112 -4.97 17.85 -7.28
N LEU A 113 -5.21 16.75 -6.58
CA LEU A 113 -6.27 16.65 -5.57
C LEU A 113 -6.05 17.62 -4.41
N ILE A 114 -4.80 17.79 -3.93
CA ILE A 114 -4.50 18.76 -2.86
C ILE A 114 -4.83 20.19 -3.28
N LEU A 115 -4.65 20.53 -4.56
CA LEU A 115 -4.95 21.87 -5.09
C LEU A 115 -6.46 22.18 -5.12
N GLU A 116 -7.32 21.17 -5.00
CA GLU A 116 -8.76 21.38 -4.93
C GLU A 116 -9.15 22.05 -3.59
N PRO A 117 -9.95 23.14 -3.61
CA PRO A 117 -10.30 23.90 -2.41
C PRO A 117 -10.97 23.07 -1.29
N SER A 118 -11.64 21.96 -1.63
CA SER A 118 -12.38 21.11 -0.68
C SER A 118 -11.59 19.93 -0.12
N THR A 119 -10.33 19.73 -0.56
CA THR A 119 -9.55 18.55 -0.15
C THR A 119 -8.94 18.73 1.23
N CYS A 120 -8.24 19.85 1.46
CA CYS A 120 -7.53 20.12 2.72
C CYS A 120 -8.17 21.22 3.57
N HIS A 121 -9.29 21.80 3.12
CA HIS A 121 -9.93 22.88 3.85
C HIS A 121 -11.01 22.33 4.78
N ASN A 122 -10.84 22.60 6.08
CA ASN A 122 -11.94 22.57 7.03
C ASN A 122 -12.71 23.85 6.78
N SER A 123 -13.91 23.82 6.21
CA SER A 123 -14.69 25.05 6.11
C SER A 123 -14.81 25.64 7.51
N ASP A 124 -14.34 26.88 7.70
CA ASP A 124 -14.28 27.65 8.96
C ASP A 124 -15.65 27.91 9.63
N THR A 125 -16.67 27.13 9.30
CA THR A 125 -17.93 27.13 10.03
C THR A 125 -17.80 26.19 11.22
N GLU A 126 -18.31 26.62 12.38
CA GLU A 126 -18.44 25.88 13.65
C GLU A 126 -19.21 24.53 13.54
N SER A 127 -19.27 23.92 12.36
CA SER A 127 -19.70 22.54 12.19
C SER A 127 -18.57 21.64 12.67
N THR A 128 -18.84 20.86 13.70
CA THR A 128 -18.01 19.76 14.23
C THR A 128 -17.78 18.62 13.23
N ASP A 129 -18.02 18.84 11.93
CA ASP A 129 -17.86 17.85 10.88
C ASP A 129 -16.42 17.85 10.37
N LEU A 130 -15.72 16.75 10.66
CA LEU A 130 -14.35 16.51 10.24
C LEU A 130 -14.22 16.55 8.69
N PRO A 131 -13.11 17.09 8.14
CA PRO A 131 -12.82 17.14 6.69
C PRO A 131 -12.82 15.76 6.01
N ALA A 132 -12.74 14.69 6.79
CA ALA A 132 -12.71 13.30 6.33
C ALA A 132 -13.97 12.85 5.56
N LYS A 133 -15.04 13.65 5.56
CA LYS A 133 -16.26 13.37 4.79
C LYS A 133 -16.25 13.93 3.37
N SER A 134 -15.30 14.80 2.99
CA SER A 134 -15.28 15.32 1.61
C SER A 134 -14.88 14.22 0.63
N SER A 135 -15.60 14.10 -0.49
CA SER A 135 -15.28 13.11 -1.53
C SER A 135 -13.87 13.29 -2.08
N SER A 136 -13.40 14.54 -2.21
CA SER A 136 -12.04 14.85 -2.66
C SER A 136 -10.98 14.37 -1.68
N TYR A 137 -11.18 14.54 -0.36
CA TYR A 137 -10.25 14.01 0.65
C TYR A 137 -10.20 12.48 0.62
N GLN A 138 -11.34 11.81 0.45
CA GLN A 138 -11.39 10.34 0.32
C GLN A 138 -10.64 9.86 -0.93
N GLU A 139 -10.80 10.56 -2.06
CA GLU A 139 -10.06 10.25 -3.28
C GLU A 139 -8.55 10.49 -3.12
N PHE A 140 -8.18 11.55 -2.40
CA PHE A 140 -6.79 11.83 -2.05
C PHE A 140 -6.20 10.73 -1.18
N TYR A 141 -6.90 10.34 -0.10
CA TYR A 141 -6.51 9.22 0.76
C TYR A 141 -6.33 7.93 -0.05
N LYS A 142 -7.28 7.59 -0.92
CA LYS A 142 -7.19 6.39 -1.78
C LYS A 142 -5.98 6.46 -2.71
N THR A 143 -5.72 7.61 -3.31
CA THR A 143 -4.56 7.82 -4.20
C THR A 143 -3.25 7.63 -3.42
N ILE A 144 -3.17 8.16 -2.20
CA ILE A 144 -2.03 7.98 -1.29
C ILE A 144 -1.82 6.49 -0.93
N GLN A 145 -2.88 5.75 -0.60
CA GLN A 145 -2.77 4.31 -0.35
C GLN A 145 -2.27 3.54 -1.58
N GLN A 146 -2.79 3.86 -2.76
CA GLN A 146 -2.35 3.25 -4.01
C GLN A 146 -0.88 3.55 -4.30
N LEU A 147 -0.45 4.80 -4.07
CA LEU A 147 0.94 5.22 -4.21
C LEU A 147 1.85 4.38 -3.31
N ILE A 148 1.49 4.21 -2.03
CA ILE A 148 2.26 3.38 -1.09
C ILE A 148 2.32 1.92 -1.52
N SER A 149 1.20 1.34 -1.98
CA SER A 149 1.19 -0.03 -2.50
C SER A 149 2.10 -0.18 -3.73
N GLN A 150 2.13 0.79 -4.64
CA GLN A 150 3.03 0.77 -5.79
C GLN A 150 4.50 0.84 -5.37
N MET A 151 4.83 1.67 -4.37
CA MET A 151 6.19 1.77 -3.83
C MET A 151 6.71 0.46 -3.20
N GLN A 152 5.82 -0.44 -2.76
CA GLN A 152 6.20 -1.74 -2.18
C GLN A 152 6.58 -2.79 -3.22
N ILE A 153 6.10 -2.66 -4.46
CA ILE A 153 6.35 -3.64 -5.54
C ILE A 153 7.85 -3.90 -5.75
N PRO A 154 8.74 -2.90 -5.92
CA PRO A 154 10.16 -3.16 -6.14
C PRO A 154 10.80 -3.89 -4.95
N LEU A 155 10.36 -3.60 -3.72
CA LEU A 155 10.86 -4.29 -2.52
C LEU A 155 10.44 -5.77 -2.50
N ILE A 156 9.20 -6.07 -2.91
CA ILE A 156 8.71 -7.45 -3.05
C ILE A 156 9.46 -8.17 -4.17
N GLN A 157 9.64 -7.53 -5.32
CA GLN A 157 10.40 -8.09 -6.45
C GLN A 157 11.85 -8.41 -6.04
N HIS A 158 12.54 -7.48 -5.36
CA HIS A 158 13.88 -7.72 -4.85
C HIS A 158 13.93 -8.80 -3.76
N LEU A 159 12.94 -8.87 -2.87
CA LEU A 159 12.81 -9.97 -1.91
C LEU A 159 12.69 -11.32 -2.63
N ILE A 160 11.81 -11.43 -3.63
CA ILE A 160 11.62 -12.66 -4.41
C ILE A 160 12.91 -13.06 -5.13
N ASN A 161 13.63 -12.10 -5.72
CA ASN A 161 14.92 -12.34 -6.35
C ASN A 161 15.95 -12.87 -5.34
N ALA A 162 16.07 -12.25 -4.16
CA ALA A 162 16.98 -12.69 -3.10
C ALA A 162 16.62 -14.08 -2.56
N LEU A 163 15.33 -14.37 -2.36
CA LEU A 163 14.82 -15.69 -1.99
C LEU A 163 15.16 -16.75 -3.04
N TYR A 164 15.00 -16.41 -4.32
CA TYR A 164 15.29 -17.31 -5.43
C TYR A 164 16.78 -17.61 -5.54
N ILE A 165 17.66 -16.62 -5.38
CA ILE A 165 19.11 -16.83 -5.36
C ILE A 165 19.46 -17.73 -4.18
N GLY A 166 18.96 -17.40 -2.99
CA GLY A 166 19.10 -18.20 -1.77
C GLY A 166 20.35 -17.89 -0.97
N ASP A 167 21.46 -17.55 -1.63
CA ASP A 167 22.73 -17.25 -0.95
C ASP A 167 22.80 -15.82 -0.38
N ASP A 168 21.99 -14.90 -0.90
CA ASP A 168 21.92 -13.51 -0.45
C ASP A 168 21.05 -13.36 0.83
N LYS A 169 21.54 -13.90 1.95
CA LYS A 169 20.84 -13.84 3.24
C LYS A 169 20.64 -12.41 3.73
N GLU A 170 21.59 -11.53 3.44
CA GLU A 170 21.50 -10.12 3.82
C GLU A 170 20.40 -9.41 3.02
N GLY A 171 20.35 -9.61 1.70
CA GLY A 171 19.27 -9.12 0.86
C GLY A 171 17.91 -9.63 1.29
N ILE A 172 17.78 -10.95 1.56
CA ILE A 172 16.54 -11.53 2.11
C ILE A 172 16.13 -10.78 3.36
N LYS A 173 17.04 -10.62 4.34
CA LYS A 173 16.73 -9.96 5.60
C LYS A 173 16.33 -8.49 5.41
N ILE A 174 17.06 -7.74 4.59
CA ILE A 174 16.79 -6.31 4.32
C ILE A 174 15.40 -6.13 3.71
N TYR A 175 15.07 -6.87 2.66
CA TYR A 175 13.78 -6.72 1.99
C TYR A 175 12.62 -7.36 2.78
N ALA A 176 12.89 -8.42 3.55
CA ALA A 176 11.91 -8.98 4.47
C ALA A 176 11.57 -7.98 5.59
N MET A 177 12.54 -7.23 6.11
CA MET A 177 12.28 -6.18 7.11
C MET A 177 11.39 -5.04 6.59
N SER A 178 11.37 -4.75 5.28
CA SER A 178 10.39 -3.80 4.71
C SER A 178 8.98 -4.38 4.60
N ILE A 179 8.87 -5.64 4.18
CA ILE A 179 7.59 -6.22 3.77
C ILE A 179 6.89 -6.94 4.91
N VAL A 180 7.61 -7.78 5.66
CA VAL A 180 7.02 -8.65 6.68
C VAL A 180 6.26 -7.87 7.75
N PRO A 181 6.75 -6.74 8.30
CA PRO A 181 5.99 -5.99 9.29
C PRO A 181 4.64 -5.47 8.77
N GLN A 182 4.55 -5.18 7.47
CA GLN A 182 3.29 -4.74 6.85
C GLN A 182 2.24 -5.86 6.79
N LEU A 183 2.65 -7.12 6.91
CA LEU A 183 1.76 -8.28 6.84
C LEU A 183 0.96 -8.48 8.13
N ILE A 184 1.31 -7.80 9.23
CA ILE A 184 0.61 -7.97 10.52
C ILE A 184 -0.85 -7.53 10.46
N SER A 185 -1.16 -6.54 9.61
CA SER A 185 -2.53 -6.05 9.38
C SER A 185 -3.35 -7.04 8.55
N VAL A 186 -2.69 -7.89 7.76
CA VAL A 186 -3.34 -8.84 6.84
C VAL A 186 -3.49 -10.22 7.49
N SER A 187 -2.40 -10.79 8.02
CA SER A 187 -2.41 -12.13 8.61
C SER A 187 -1.29 -12.31 9.62
N LYS A 188 -1.66 -12.37 10.90
CA LYS A 188 -0.72 -12.61 12.00
C LYS A 188 0.03 -13.93 11.86
N THR A 189 -0.64 -14.95 11.33
CA THR A 189 -0.04 -16.28 11.10
C THR A 189 1.04 -16.22 10.03
N VAL A 190 0.75 -15.58 8.88
CA VAL A 190 1.74 -15.42 7.80
C VAL A 190 2.88 -14.50 8.24
N HIS A 191 2.57 -13.40 8.93
CA HIS A 191 3.56 -12.52 9.55
C HIS A 191 4.52 -13.30 10.46
N GLY A 192 4.00 -14.06 11.44
CA GLY A 192 4.85 -14.80 12.38
C GLY A 192 5.72 -15.86 11.71
N TYR A 193 5.17 -16.56 10.70
CA TYR A 193 5.92 -17.53 9.90
C TYR A 193 7.06 -16.86 9.13
N LEU A 194 6.76 -15.80 8.36
CA LEU A 194 7.75 -15.11 7.53
C LEU A 194 8.78 -14.34 8.37
N GLN A 195 8.38 -13.78 9.53
CA GLN A 195 9.30 -13.14 10.46
C GLN A 195 10.32 -14.15 11.01
N SER A 196 9.82 -15.28 11.53
CA SER A 196 10.69 -16.33 12.07
C SER A 196 11.66 -16.85 11.02
N MET A 197 11.20 -17.04 9.78
CA MET A 197 12.00 -17.63 8.70
C MET A 197 12.95 -16.64 8.02
N LEU A 198 12.51 -15.41 7.73
CA LEU A 198 13.26 -14.47 6.89
C LEU A 198 13.99 -13.38 7.68
N ILE A 199 13.68 -13.19 8.96
CA ILE A 199 14.26 -12.14 9.80
C ILE A 199 15.05 -12.75 10.96
N ASP A 200 14.37 -13.58 11.77
CA ASP A 200 14.94 -14.10 13.02
C ASP A 200 15.95 -15.22 12.72
N ASN A 201 15.59 -16.16 11.83
CA ASN A 201 16.39 -17.35 11.50
C ASN A 201 16.84 -17.36 10.03
N VAL A 202 17.10 -16.20 9.42
CA VAL A 202 17.49 -16.13 8.00
C VAL A 202 18.72 -16.98 7.65
N GLY A 203 19.62 -17.20 8.63
CA GLY A 203 20.81 -18.04 8.46
C GLY A 203 20.49 -19.52 8.18
N SER A 204 19.31 -20.01 8.59
CA SER A 204 18.84 -21.37 8.30
C SER A 204 17.97 -21.48 7.05
N TYR A 205 17.71 -20.38 6.35
CA TYR A 205 16.91 -20.40 5.13
C TYR A 205 17.57 -21.29 4.08
N ASP A 206 16.84 -22.24 3.52
CA ASP A 206 17.30 -23.11 2.44
C ASP A 206 16.39 -22.93 1.22
N ALA A 207 16.93 -22.36 0.14
CA ALA A 207 16.12 -22.05 -1.03
C ALA A 207 15.58 -23.30 -1.76
N GLU A 208 16.17 -24.49 -1.55
CA GLU A 208 15.62 -25.72 -2.11
C GLU A 208 14.37 -26.19 -1.34
N LYS A 209 14.35 -25.98 -0.02
CA LYS A 209 13.30 -26.49 0.88
C LYS A 209 12.21 -25.45 1.15
N ASP A 210 12.62 -24.21 1.38
CA ASP A 210 11.77 -23.17 1.97
C ASP A 210 11.14 -22.27 0.91
N PHE A 211 11.79 -22.07 -0.24
CA PHE A 211 11.37 -21.11 -1.27
C PHE A 211 9.89 -21.24 -1.65
N THR A 212 9.43 -22.46 -1.93
CA THR A 212 8.04 -22.70 -2.35
C THR A 212 7.03 -22.29 -1.27
N ASN A 213 7.32 -22.60 0.00
CA ASN A 213 6.41 -22.31 1.11
C ASN A 213 6.41 -20.82 1.45
N VAL A 214 7.59 -20.18 1.44
CA VAL A 214 7.73 -18.73 1.61
C VAL A 214 6.99 -17.98 0.53
N MET A 215 7.16 -18.36 -0.74
CA MET A 215 6.49 -17.70 -1.86
C MET A 215 4.97 -17.86 -1.80
N LYS A 216 4.45 -19.03 -1.43
CA LYS A 216 3.01 -19.24 -1.21
C LYS A 216 2.47 -18.34 -0.10
N ALA A 217 3.19 -18.27 1.03
CA ALA A 217 2.83 -17.40 2.14
C ALA A 217 2.83 -15.93 1.72
N LEU A 218 3.88 -15.47 1.02
CA LEU A 218 3.99 -14.11 0.50
C LEU A 218 2.84 -13.78 -0.48
N TYR A 219 2.61 -14.63 -1.48
CA TYR A 219 1.54 -14.43 -2.46
C TYR A 219 0.14 -14.40 -1.85
N SER A 220 -0.10 -15.14 -0.76
CA SER A 220 -1.38 -15.10 -0.04
C SER A 220 -1.70 -13.75 0.61
N THR A 221 -0.72 -12.84 0.69
CA THR A 221 -0.86 -11.51 1.31
C THR A 221 -0.87 -10.35 0.32
N LEU A 222 -0.57 -10.56 -0.96
CA LEU A 222 -0.43 -9.47 -1.93
C LEU A 222 -1.75 -8.74 -2.21
N VAL A 223 -2.85 -9.48 -2.40
CA VAL A 223 -4.15 -8.87 -2.74
C VAL A 223 -4.66 -7.94 -1.62
N PRO A 224 -4.65 -8.34 -0.33
CA PRO A 224 -4.98 -7.41 0.77
C PRO A 224 -4.06 -6.19 0.88
N LEU A 225 -2.81 -6.29 0.42
CA LEU A 225 -1.91 -5.13 0.33
C LEU A 225 -2.24 -4.21 -0.86
N GLY A 226 -3.18 -4.58 -1.73
CA GLY A 226 -3.52 -3.85 -2.94
C GLY A 226 -2.55 -4.11 -4.09
N ILE A 227 -1.84 -5.24 -4.07
CA ILE A 227 -0.83 -5.60 -5.07
C ILE A 227 -1.31 -6.86 -5.80
N SER A 228 -1.36 -6.79 -7.13
CA SER A 228 -1.74 -7.92 -7.97
C SER A 228 -0.50 -8.69 -8.45
N CYS A 229 -0.69 -9.95 -8.86
CA CYS A 229 0.38 -10.71 -9.50
C CYS A 229 0.85 -10.08 -10.82
N SER A 230 -0.03 -9.37 -11.53
CA SER A 230 0.34 -8.63 -12.74
C SER A 230 1.30 -7.48 -12.44
N ASP A 231 1.17 -6.85 -11.26
CA ASP A 231 2.08 -5.78 -10.83
C ASP A 231 3.47 -6.32 -10.51
N ILE A 232 3.56 -7.53 -9.93
CA ILE A 232 4.83 -8.20 -9.66
C ILE A 232 5.50 -8.69 -10.95
N GLY A 233 4.73 -9.18 -11.92
CA GLY A 233 5.24 -9.66 -13.20
C GLY A 233 5.73 -11.11 -13.21
N LYS A 234 6.48 -11.47 -14.26
CA LYS A 234 6.98 -12.84 -14.49
C LYS A 234 8.50 -12.89 -14.29
N TYR A 235 8.93 -13.64 -13.29
CA TYR A 235 10.35 -13.75 -12.98
C TYR A 235 11.15 -14.46 -14.09
N TYR A 236 12.03 -13.74 -14.78
CA TYR A 236 12.71 -14.24 -15.98
C TYR A 236 13.77 -15.30 -15.71
N GLN A 237 14.41 -15.29 -14.53
CA GLN A 237 15.42 -16.31 -14.23
C GLN A 237 14.80 -17.71 -14.02
N ALA A 238 13.48 -17.80 -13.85
CA ALA A 238 12.75 -19.06 -13.72
C ALA A 238 12.29 -19.67 -15.05
N THR A 239 12.74 -19.17 -16.22
CA THR A 239 12.42 -19.80 -17.51
C THR A 239 12.82 -21.29 -17.55
N ALA A 240 12.10 -22.09 -18.34
CA ALA A 240 12.13 -23.56 -18.31
C ALA A 240 13.53 -24.21 -18.39
N THR A 241 14.51 -23.52 -18.95
CA THR A 241 15.91 -23.96 -19.05
C THR A 241 16.70 -23.86 -17.74
N THR A 242 16.35 -22.96 -16.82
CA THR A 242 17.02 -22.79 -15.51
C THR A 242 16.33 -23.57 -14.39
N ALA A 243 15.02 -23.79 -14.49
CA ALA A 243 14.27 -24.63 -13.53
C ALA A 243 14.76 -26.09 -13.54
N THR A 244 15.23 -26.58 -14.69
CA THR A 244 15.83 -27.91 -14.83
C THR A 244 17.25 -28.01 -14.26
N ALA A 245 18.00 -26.90 -14.22
CA ALA A 245 19.36 -26.88 -13.68
C ALA A 245 19.41 -26.73 -12.15
N THR A 246 18.42 -26.05 -11.56
CA THR A 246 18.36 -25.80 -10.10
C THR A 246 17.35 -26.68 -9.37
N GLY A 247 16.46 -27.39 -10.08
CA GLY A 247 15.37 -28.16 -9.46
C GLY A 247 14.32 -27.32 -8.73
N ARG A 248 14.47 -25.98 -8.71
CA ARG A 248 13.56 -25.07 -8.00
C ARG A 248 12.36 -24.73 -8.88
N ASN A 249 11.19 -25.21 -8.47
CA ASN A 249 9.93 -24.85 -9.11
C ASN A 249 9.47 -23.48 -8.64
N PHE A 250 9.29 -22.53 -9.55
CA PHE A 250 8.76 -21.21 -9.22
C PHE A 250 7.24 -21.30 -9.09
N PRO A 251 6.66 -21.17 -7.88
CA PRO A 251 5.22 -21.33 -7.72
C PRO A 251 4.49 -20.24 -8.51
N PRO A 252 3.40 -20.59 -9.21
CA PRO A 252 2.65 -19.60 -9.97
C PRO A 252 2.07 -18.57 -9.01
N CYS A 253 2.20 -17.29 -9.37
CA CYS A 253 1.46 -16.23 -8.71
C CYS A 253 0.01 -16.33 -9.19
N VAL A 254 -0.82 -17.02 -8.42
CA VAL A 254 -2.26 -17.10 -8.67
C VAL A 254 -2.94 -16.03 -7.84
N THR A 255 -3.54 -15.04 -8.53
CA THR A 255 -4.41 -14.04 -7.89
C THR A 255 -5.67 -14.69 -7.32
N SER A 256 -6.03 -15.85 -7.86
CA SER A 256 -7.03 -16.78 -7.33
C SER A 256 -6.38 -17.78 -6.39
N ASN A 257 -5.71 -17.34 -5.32
CA ASN A 257 -5.42 -18.31 -4.26
C ASN A 257 -6.55 -18.24 -3.23
N PRO A 258 -7.44 -19.25 -3.21
CA PRO A 258 -8.29 -19.43 -2.05
C PRO A 258 -7.29 -19.68 -0.90
N SER A 259 -7.48 -19.00 0.24
CA SER A 259 -6.49 -18.98 1.33
C SER A 259 -5.93 -20.40 1.61
N PRO A 260 -4.74 -20.58 2.19
CA PRO A 260 -4.29 -21.91 2.64
C PRO A 260 -5.26 -22.58 3.64
N PHE A 261 -6.30 -21.86 4.09
CA PHE A 261 -7.44 -22.33 4.88
C PHE A 261 -8.76 -22.44 4.10
N SER A 262 -8.75 -22.36 2.77
CA SER A 262 -9.94 -22.45 1.92
C SER A 262 -10.57 -23.84 1.90
N HIS A 263 -9.83 -24.86 2.31
CA HIS A 263 -10.41 -26.17 2.63
C HIS A 263 -11.13 -26.21 3.99
N MET A 264 -10.91 -25.20 4.85
CA MET A 264 -11.59 -25.06 6.15
C MET A 264 -12.79 -24.11 6.08
N PHE A 265 -12.80 -23.22 5.09
CA PHE A 265 -13.96 -22.44 4.69
C PHE A 265 -14.20 -22.65 3.20
N SER A 266 -14.78 -23.80 2.84
CA SER A 266 -15.50 -23.85 1.57
C SER A 266 -16.51 -22.70 1.65
N PRO A 267 -16.58 -21.77 0.68
CA PRO A 267 -17.70 -20.84 0.63
C PRO A 267 -18.91 -21.72 0.40
N HIS A 268 -19.54 -22.14 1.49
CA HIS A 268 -20.90 -22.64 1.44
C HIS A 268 -21.66 -21.45 0.89
N THR A 269 -22.02 -21.53 -0.39
CA THR A 269 -23.00 -20.65 -0.99
C THR A 269 -24.21 -20.72 -0.09
N LEU A 270 -24.35 -19.73 0.79
CA LEU A 270 -25.55 -19.55 1.60
C LEU A 270 -26.65 -19.27 0.57
N ALA A 271 -27.47 -20.28 0.32
CA ALA A 271 -28.58 -20.22 -0.63
C ALA A 271 -28.20 -19.85 -2.09
N ASN A 272 -27.14 -20.46 -2.66
CA ASN A 272 -26.69 -20.19 -4.04
C ASN A 272 -26.27 -18.74 -4.33
N TYR A 273 -26.07 -17.91 -3.31
CA TYR A 273 -25.44 -16.62 -3.49
C TYR A 273 -23.93 -16.81 -3.68
N ASP A 274 -23.47 -16.63 -4.90
CA ASP A 274 -22.05 -16.51 -5.25
C ASP A 274 -21.74 -15.02 -5.45
N PRO A 275 -21.05 -14.36 -4.51
CA PRO A 275 -20.62 -12.98 -4.69
C PRO A 275 -19.55 -12.91 -5.78
N THR A 276 -19.98 -12.93 -7.03
CA THR A 276 -19.09 -12.84 -8.21
C THR A 276 -18.57 -11.42 -8.43
N THR A 277 -19.18 -10.42 -7.79
CA THR A 277 -18.73 -9.03 -7.85
C THR A 277 -17.57 -8.80 -6.91
N SER A 278 -16.46 -8.30 -7.45
CA SER A 278 -15.25 -7.96 -6.70
C SER A 278 -15.54 -7.06 -5.50
N SER A 279 -16.50 -6.13 -5.60
CA SER A 279 -16.91 -5.25 -4.49
C SER A 279 -17.33 -6.01 -3.24
N THR A 280 -18.16 -7.04 -3.37
CA THR A 280 -18.66 -7.83 -2.23
C THR A 280 -17.53 -8.61 -1.56
N ILE A 281 -16.61 -9.16 -2.35
CA ILE A 281 -15.41 -9.83 -1.85
C ILE A 281 -14.52 -8.84 -1.08
N TYR A 282 -14.31 -7.63 -1.62
CA TYR A 282 -13.55 -6.58 -0.92
C TYR A 282 -14.22 -6.15 0.40
N THR A 283 -15.53 -5.88 0.40
CA THR A 283 -16.26 -5.49 1.63
C THR A 283 -16.32 -6.61 2.67
N SER A 284 -16.29 -7.87 2.25
CA SER A 284 -16.26 -9.02 3.18
C SER A 284 -15.02 -9.07 4.08
N THR A 285 -14.00 -8.28 3.78
CA THR A 285 -12.73 -8.22 4.53
C THR A 285 -12.62 -7.00 5.45
N ILE A 286 -13.77 -6.40 5.83
CA ILE A 286 -13.84 -5.28 6.78
C ILE A 286 -13.25 -5.63 8.17
N ASP A 287 -13.17 -6.91 8.50
CA ASP A 287 -12.52 -7.41 9.71
C ASP A 287 -11.02 -7.06 9.74
N LEU A 288 -10.36 -6.92 8.58
CA LEU A 288 -8.97 -6.44 8.48
C LEU A 288 -8.84 -4.97 8.91
N ASP A 289 -9.78 -4.11 8.52
CA ASP A 289 -9.82 -2.71 8.95
C ASP A 289 -10.03 -2.64 10.47
N ILE A 290 -10.96 -3.43 11.02
CA ILE A 290 -11.21 -3.53 12.47
C ILE A 290 -9.95 -4.01 13.21
N LEU A 291 -9.24 -4.99 12.65
CA LEU A 291 -7.99 -5.48 13.23
C LEU A 291 -6.93 -4.37 13.26
N GLN A 292 -6.78 -3.61 12.18
CA GLN A 292 -5.81 -2.53 12.09
C GLN A 292 -6.15 -1.40 13.07
N ILE A 293 -7.42 -1.00 13.18
CA ILE A 293 -7.92 -0.08 14.20
C ILE A 293 -7.52 -0.57 15.59
N LYS A 294 -7.78 -1.85 15.91
CA LYS A 294 -7.43 -2.42 17.22
C LYS A 294 -5.93 -2.39 17.50
N ILE A 295 -5.08 -2.59 16.49
CA ILE A 295 -3.63 -2.50 16.62
C ILE A 295 -3.21 -1.05 16.91
N LEU A 296 -3.71 -0.09 16.14
CA LEU A 296 -3.41 1.34 16.31
C LEU A 296 -3.89 1.87 17.66
N MET A 297 -5.10 1.51 18.08
CA MET A 297 -5.64 1.85 19.40
C MET A 297 -4.76 1.34 20.54
N LYS A 298 -4.14 0.16 20.40
CA LYS A 298 -3.20 -0.38 21.40
C LYS A 298 -1.85 0.32 21.39
N MET A 299 -1.45 0.90 20.26
CA MET A 299 -0.22 1.69 20.13
C MET A 299 -0.41 3.15 20.57
N GLY A 300 -1.64 3.57 20.91
CA GLY A 300 -1.97 4.97 21.22
C GLY A 300 -2.19 5.84 19.98
N GLU A 301 -2.20 5.24 18.79
CA GLU A 301 -2.34 5.92 17.49
C GLU A 301 -3.82 6.12 17.14
N HIS A 302 -4.55 6.87 17.99
CA HIS A 302 -6.00 7.07 17.87
C HIS A 302 -6.40 7.79 16.57
N ILE A 303 -5.56 8.69 16.08
CA ILE A 303 -5.82 9.46 14.84
C ILE A 303 -5.73 8.54 13.63
N ALA A 304 -4.68 7.73 13.52
CA ALA A 304 -4.58 6.75 12.44
C ALA A 304 -5.71 5.70 12.51
N ALA A 305 -6.14 5.33 13.72
CA ALA A 305 -7.29 4.45 13.90
C ALA A 305 -8.59 5.09 13.39
N SER A 306 -8.82 6.38 13.65
CA SER A 306 -9.99 7.09 13.13
C SER A 306 -9.96 7.19 11.60
N TRP A 307 -8.79 7.32 10.99
CA TRP A 307 -8.66 7.31 9.52
C TRP A 307 -9.13 6.01 8.90
N ILE A 308 -8.79 4.88 9.50
CA ILE A 308 -9.24 3.56 9.01
C ILE A 308 -10.73 3.37 9.28
N TYR A 309 -11.25 3.92 10.36
CA TYR A 309 -12.69 3.86 10.63
C TYR A 309 -13.49 4.64 9.58
N GLU A 310 -13.05 5.85 9.25
CA GLU A 310 -13.75 6.73 8.31
C GLU A 310 -13.47 6.39 6.85
N SER A 311 -12.27 5.90 6.57
CA SER A 311 -11.75 5.71 5.22
C SER A 311 -11.01 4.38 5.05
N GLY A 312 -11.48 3.34 5.74
CA GLY A 312 -10.94 1.99 5.67
C GLY A 312 -10.81 1.47 4.25
N ARG A 313 -9.79 0.64 4.02
CA ARG A 313 -9.51 0.09 2.68
C ARG A 313 -10.66 -0.79 2.18
N HIS A 314 -11.39 -1.41 3.10
CA HIS A 314 -12.42 -2.40 2.85
C HIS A 314 -13.83 -1.89 3.20
N SER A 315 -13.95 -0.68 3.77
CA SER A 315 -15.24 -0.05 4.09
C SER A 315 -15.90 0.66 2.91
N PHE A 316 -15.16 0.96 1.84
CA PHE A 316 -15.70 1.65 0.68
C PHE A 316 -16.30 0.71 -0.36
N GLN A 317 -17.57 0.92 -0.70
CA GLN A 317 -18.15 0.36 -1.91
C GLN A 317 -17.67 1.17 -3.12
N THR A 318 -17.12 0.49 -4.13
CA THR A 318 -16.74 1.10 -5.42
C THR A 318 -17.93 1.39 -6.33
N GLY A 319 -19.14 1.54 -5.78
CA GLY A 319 -20.38 1.76 -6.52
C GLY A 319 -20.80 3.22 -6.48
N THR A 320 -20.87 3.87 -7.64
CA THR A 320 -21.64 5.10 -7.83
C THR A 320 -23.13 4.78 -7.70
N THR A 321 -23.64 4.72 -6.46
CA THR A 321 -24.98 5.13 -6.00
C THR A 321 -25.32 4.46 -4.66
N SER A 322 -25.60 5.30 -3.65
CA SER A 322 -26.64 5.07 -2.62
C SER A 322 -26.57 3.90 -1.63
N ASP A 323 -25.49 3.13 -1.49
CA ASP A 323 -25.41 2.11 -0.42
C ASP A 323 -24.24 2.40 0.55
N ILE A 324 -24.34 3.54 1.25
CA ILE A 324 -23.62 3.71 2.51
C ILE A 324 -24.26 2.72 3.49
N LEU A 325 -23.46 1.84 4.10
CA LEU A 325 -23.90 1.03 5.22
C LEU A 325 -24.19 1.95 6.42
N ASP A 326 -25.41 2.47 6.50
CA ASP A 326 -25.92 3.27 7.64
C ASP A 326 -25.97 2.48 8.97
N GLY A 327 -25.61 1.19 8.96
CA GLY A 327 -25.71 0.27 10.09
C GLY A 327 -24.68 0.44 11.22
N PHE A 328 -23.70 1.34 11.10
CA PHE A 328 -22.71 1.60 12.17
C PHE A 328 -22.81 3.00 12.79
N SER A 329 -23.87 3.74 12.52
CA SER A 329 -24.20 4.91 13.33
C SER A 329 -24.73 4.44 14.70
N PHE A 330 -23.91 4.55 15.74
CA PHE A 330 -24.42 4.50 17.10
C PHE A 330 -25.33 5.73 17.28
N LEU A 331 -26.64 5.53 17.12
CA LEU A 331 -27.62 6.52 17.54
C LEU A 331 -27.35 6.83 19.02
N PRO A 332 -27.07 8.09 19.40
CA PRO A 332 -27.10 8.46 20.80
C PRO A 332 -28.52 8.19 21.30
N ASP A 333 -28.61 7.41 22.37
CA ASP A 333 -29.85 7.12 23.08
C ASP A 333 -30.42 8.46 23.57
N ASN A 334 -31.36 9.03 22.79
CA ASN A 334 -32.13 10.19 23.22
C ASN A 334 -33.08 9.73 24.32
N GLY A 335 -32.58 9.74 25.55
CA GLY A 335 -33.36 9.54 26.75
C GLY A 335 -34.52 10.52 26.80
N SER A 336 -35.72 10.04 26.48
CA SER A 336 -36.95 10.78 26.61
C SER A 336 -37.33 10.89 28.09
N SER A 337 -36.94 12.00 28.71
CA SER A 337 -37.51 12.41 29.99
C SER A 337 -38.92 12.97 29.74
N THR A 338 -39.94 12.13 29.86
CA THR A 338 -41.34 12.55 29.95
C THR A 338 -41.59 13.20 31.31
N SER A 339 -41.65 14.53 31.33
CA SER A 339 -42.17 15.31 32.46
C SER A 339 -43.70 15.24 32.47
N SER A 340 -44.27 14.44 33.38
CA SER A 340 -45.70 14.49 33.70
C SER A 340 -46.00 15.70 34.59
N SER A 341 -46.62 16.73 34.04
CA SER A 341 -47.31 17.77 34.81
C SER A 341 -48.75 17.30 35.07
N ASN A 342 -49.06 16.97 36.33
CA ASN A 342 -50.43 16.82 36.80
C ASN A 342 -51.04 18.20 37.06
N ASN A 343 -52.23 18.43 36.50
CA ASN A 343 -53.25 19.35 37.00
C ASN A 343 -54.52 18.55 37.24
#